data_AF-A0A4Q9KVQ4-F1
#
_entry.id   AF-A0A4Q9KVQ4-F1
#
_cell.length_a   1.000
_cell.length_b   1.000
_cell.length_c   1.000
_cell.angle_alpha   90.00
_cell.angle_beta   90.00
_cell.angle_gamma   90.00
#
_symmetry.space_group_name_H-M   'P 1'
#
loop_
_entity.id
_entity.type
_entity.pdbx_description
1 polymer ?
#
loop_
_entity_poly.entity_id
_entity_poly.type
_entity_poly.pdbx_seq_one_letter_code
_entity_poly.pdbx_strand_id
1 'polypeptide(L)'
;MFSFLCNLKLKIISYEYNDLYFNDLNRIKKIEVLEELILCGCKFKDCSFCNLGNDCGFFNSLVNLNLSFVRIKIEDLIYLKNFKNLTKISIELDDLNLHMAKFIFVSLPIIQIVTNFVTEDINYNEICRYLNEKNIEIF
;
A
#
# COMPACT_ATOMS: atom_id res chain seq x y z
N MET A 1 1.76 -14.93 -19.60
CA MET A 1 3.20 -14.76 -19.33
C MET A 1 3.58 -13.41 -19.90
N PHE A 2 3.95 -12.42 -19.08
CA PHE A 2 4.40 -11.11 -19.58
C PHE A 2 5.77 -11.27 -20.25
N SER A 3 5.98 -10.63 -21.41
CA SER A 3 7.28 -10.65 -22.09
C SER A 3 8.31 -9.86 -21.29
N PHE A 4 9.59 -10.23 -21.35
CA PHE A 4 10.67 -9.58 -20.59
C PHE A 4 10.71 -8.05 -20.79
N LEU A 5 10.42 -7.58 -22.01
CA LEU A 5 10.41 -6.16 -22.36
C LEU A 5 9.24 -5.38 -21.75
N CYS A 6 8.13 -6.04 -21.42
CA CYS A 6 6.99 -5.40 -20.77
C CYS A 6 7.33 -4.96 -19.34
N ASN A 7 8.14 -5.74 -18.62
CA ASN A 7 8.50 -5.47 -17.22
C ASN A 7 9.37 -4.21 -17.05
N LEU A 8 9.98 -3.73 -18.13
CA LEU A 8 10.83 -2.53 -18.15
C LEU A 8 10.08 -1.26 -18.58
N LYS A 9 8.78 -1.37 -18.92
CA LYS A 9 7.97 -0.22 -19.38
C LYS A 9 6.62 -0.08 -18.69
N LEU A 10 6.13 -1.14 -18.03
CA LEU A 10 4.82 -1.12 -17.39
C LEU A 10 4.89 -0.33 -16.08
N LYS A 11 4.44 0.92 -16.12
CA LYS A 11 4.46 1.85 -15.00
C LYS A 11 3.22 1.81 -14.12
N ILE A 12 2.08 1.33 -14.65
CA ILE A 12 0.80 1.35 -13.95
C ILE A 12 0.17 -0.02 -14.04
N ILE A 13 -0.29 -0.55 -12.91
CA ILE A 13 -1.18 -1.71 -12.83
C ILE A 13 -2.43 -1.29 -12.05
N SER A 14 -3.59 -1.49 -12.67
CA SER A 14 -4.88 -1.51 -11.97
C SER A 14 -5.50 -2.90 -12.09
N TYR A 15 -5.85 -3.46 -10.94
CA TYR A 15 -6.55 -4.73 -10.81
C TYR A 15 -7.48 -4.62 -9.59
N GLU A 16 -8.73 -4.24 -9.82
CA GLU A 16 -9.65 -3.83 -8.76
C GLU A 16 -10.78 -4.84 -8.56
N TYR A 17 -11.30 -4.98 -7.34
CA TYR A 17 -12.46 -5.79 -6.97
C TYR A 17 -12.40 -7.27 -7.40
N ASN A 18 -11.19 -7.84 -7.48
CA ASN A 18 -10.96 -9.22 -7.87
C ASN A 18 -10.35 -10.06 -6.73
N ASP A 19 -10.35 -11.37 -6.89
CA ASP A 19 -9.56 -12.26 -6.05
C ASP A 19 -8.09 -12.22 -6.50
N LEU A 20 -7.18 -12.07 -5.54
CA LEU A 20 -5.72 -12.12 -5.73
C LEU A 20 -5.16 -13.35 -5.04
N TYR A 21 -4.36 -14.11 -5.77
CA TYR A 21 -3.66 -15.28 -5.27
C TYR A 21 -2.15 -15.03 -5.20
N PHE A 22 -1.44 -15.86 -4.45
CA PHE A 22 0.01 -15.80 -4.35
C PHE A 22 0.73 -15.77 -5.72
N ASN A 23 0.20 -16.49 -6.71
CA ASN A 23 0.75 -16.51 -8.06
C ASN A 23 0.60 -15.18 -8.81
N ASP A 24 -0.42 -14.38 -8.50
CA ASP A 24 -0.59 -13.06 -9.10
C ASP A 24 0.46 -12.10 -8.54
N LEU A 25 0.69 -12.14 -7.23
CA LEU A 25 1.77 -11.38 -6.59
C LEU A 25 3.15 -11.76 -7.14
N ASN A 26 3.41 -13.05 -7.35
CA ASN A 26 4.66 -13.53 -7.97
C ASN A 26 4.86 -13.04 -9.42
N ARG A 27 3.79 -12.66 -10.12
CA ARG A 27 3.88 -12.06 -11.45
C ARG A 27 4.10 -10.56 -11.33
N ILE A 28 3.33 -9.88 -10.50
CA ILE A 28 3.38 -8.43 -10.29
C ILE A 28 4.76 -8.01 -9.76
N LYS A 29 5.34 -8.74 -8.81
CA LYS A 29 6.63 -8.41 -8.18
C LYS A 29 7.81 -8.33 -9.16
N LYS A 30 7.69 -8.88 -10.37
CA LYS A 30 8.75 -8.91 -11.39
C LYS A 30 8.86 -7.62 -12.22
N ILE A 31 7.97 -6.65 -11.99
CA ILE A 31 7.96 -5.39 -12.74
C ILE A 31 8.84 -4.40 -11.97
N GLU A 32 9.96 -4.01 -12.56
CA GLU A 32 10.98 -3.20 -11.87
C GLU A 32 10.71 -1.70 -11.94
N VAL A 33 9.89 -1.27 -12.91
CA VAL A 33 9.61 0.15 -13.19
C VAL A 33 8.19 0.57 -12.79
N LEU A 34 7.50 -0.23 -11.98
CA LEU A 34 6.12 0.06 -11.59
C LEU A 34 6.09 1.30 -10.69
N GLU A 35 5.37 2.33 -11.13
CA GLU A 35 5.21 3.61 -10.43
C GLU A 35 3.87 3.66 -9.68
N GLU A 36 2.84 2.95 -10.17
CA GLU A 36 1.51 2.91 -9.58
C GLU A 36 0.92 1.50 -9.55
N LEU A 37 0.43 1.11 -8.37
CA LEU A 37 -0.23 -0.17 -8.13
C LEU A 37 -1.58 0.05 -7.46
N ILE A 38 -2.65 -0.28 -8.16
CA ILE A 38 -4.03 -0.16 -7.70
C ILE A 38 -4.62 -1.57 -7.56
N LEU A 39 -4.84 -1.98 -6.31
CA LEU A 39 -5.47 -3.25 -5.93
C LEU A 39 -6.76 -3.04 -5.14
N CYS A 40 -7.40 -1.87 -5.34
CA CYS A 40 -8.62 -1.45 -4.66
C CYS A 40 -9.68 -2.56 -4.64
N GLY A 41 -10.23 -2.87 -3.47
CA GLY A 41 -11.28 -3.88 -3.27
C GLY A 41 -10.85 -5.34 -3.51
N CYS A 42 -9.57 -5.61 -3.75
CA CYS A 42 -9.12 -6.98 -3.96
C CYS A 42 -9.17 -7.82 -2.69
N LYS A 43 -9.52 -9.10 -2.86
CA LYS A 43 -9.51 -10.10 -1.80
C LYS A 43 -8.30 -11.00 -1.95
N PHE A 44 -7.37 -10.92 -1.01
CA PHE A 44 -6.20 -11.79 -0.98
C PHE A 44 -6.63 -13.18 -0.49
N LYS A 45 -6.53 -14.20 -1.35
CA LYS A 45 -6.88 -15.59 -1.09
C LYS A 45 -5.63 -16.35 -0.67
N ASP A 46 -5.58 -16.74 0.60
CA ASP A 46 -4.46 -17.46 1.22
C ASP A 46 -3.10 -16.75 1.06
N CYS A 47 -3.13 -15.43 0.90
CA CYS A 47 -1.96 -14.55 0.85
C CYS A 47 -2.29 -13.17 1.46
N SER A 48 -1.33 -12.26 1.45
CA SER A 48 -1.45 -10.86 1.83
C SER A 48 -0.43 -10.02 1.04
N PHE A 49 -0.49 -8.70 1.17
CA PHE A 49 0.35 -7.79 0.40
C PHE A 49 1.86 -8.01 0.64
N CYS A 50 2.25 -8.29 1.89
CA CYS A 50 3.65 -8.59 2.23
C CYS A 50 4.20 -9.86 1.56
N ASN A 51 3.35 -10.73 0.99
CA ASN A 51 3.80 -11.88 0.21
C ASN A 51 4.41 -11.50 -1.16
N LEU A 52 4.46 -10.21 -1.54
CA LEU A 52 5.34 -9.73 -2.60
C LEU A 52 6.82 -10.08 -2.33
N GLY A 53 7.23 -10.19 -1.05
CA GLY A 53 8.52 -10.70 -0.65
C GLY A 53 9.71 -9.75 -0.87
N ASN A 54 10.88 -10.12 -0.34
CA ASN A 54 12.07 -9.27 -0.36
C ASN A 54 12.68 -9.07 -1.76
N ASP A 55 12.21 -9.79 -2.77
CA ASP A 55 12.63 -9.72 -4.16
C ASP A 55 11.66 -8.88 -5.04
N CYS A 56 10.85 -8.02 -4.43
CA CYS A 56 9.93 -7.14 -5.15
C CYS A 56 10.69 -6.09 -5.98
N GLY A 57 10.54 -6.14 -7.30
CA GLY A 57 11.29 -5.32 -8.26
C GLY A 57 11.01 -3.82 -8.16
N PHE A 58 9.82 -3.43 -7.71
CA PHE A 58 9.39 -2.02 -7.67
C PHE A 58 9.61 -1.31 -6.33
N PHE A 59 10.46 -1.84 -5.43
CA PHE A 59 10.78 -1.15 -4.17
C PHE A 59 11.38 0.26 -4.37
N ASN A 60 12.07 0.48 -5.48
CA ASN A 60 12.72 1.75 -5.81
C ASN A 60 11.95 2.57 -6.85
N SER A 61 10.78 2.12 -7.30
CA SER A 61 10.01 2.83 -8.35
C SER A 61 8.60 3.16 -7.94
N LEU A 62 7.98 2.42 -7.02
CA LEU A 62 6.58 2.62 -6.66
C LEU A 62 6.39 3.94 -5.93
N VAL A 63 5.53 4.80 -6.48
CA VAL A 63 5.19 6.13 -5.99
C VAL A 63 3.79 6.15 -5.39
N ASN A 64 2.82 5.48 -6.03
CA ASN A 64 1.43 5.43 -5.61
C ASN A 64 0.96 3.99 -5.38
N LEU A 65 0.38 3.74 -4.20
CA LEU A 65 -0.19 2.45 -3.83
C LEU A 65 -1.65 2.63 -3.37
N ASN A 66 -2.58 1.98 -4.05
CA ASN A 66 -3.98 1.97 -3.65
C ASN A 66 -4.41 0.56 -3.20
N LEU A 67 -4.70 0.45 -1.91
CA LEU A 67 -5.22 -0.71 -1.19
C LEU A 67 -6.54 -0.39 -0.48
N SER A 68 -7.31 0.61 -0.95
CA SER A 68 -8.64 0.90 -0.42
C SER A 68 -9.54 -0.34 -0.52
N PHE A 69 -10.42 -0.54 0.46
CA PHE A 69 -11.30 -1.72 0.57
C PHE A 69 -10.57 -3.09 0.57
N VAL A 70 -9.27 -3.12 0.84
CA VAL A 70 -8.49 -4.35 1.04
C VAL A 70 -8.38 -4.62 2.53
N ARG A 71 -8.53 -5.89 2.94
CA ARG A 71 -8.25 -6.29 4.32
C ARG A 71 -6.73 -6.30 4.56
N ILE A 72 -6.24 -5.28 5.26
CA ILE A 72 -4.82 -5.13 5.58
C ILE A 72 -4.50 -5.71 6.96
N LYS A 73 -3.36 -6.41 7.04
CA LYS A 73 -2.79 -6.89 8.31
C LYS A 73 -1.62 -6.01 8.76
N ILE A 74 -1.23 -6.13 10.01
CA ILE A 74 -0.09 -5.36 10.55
C ILE A 74 1.23 -5.67 9.84
N GLU A 75 1.43 -6.91 9.38
CA GLU A 75 2.61 -7.31 8.62
C GLU A 75 2.69 -6.60 7.27
N ASP A 76 1.54 -6.36 6.64
CA ASP A 76 1.46 -5.61 5.38
C ASP A 76 1.85 -4.15 5.61
N LEU A 77 1.44 -3.54 6.72
CA LEU A 77 1.85 -2.18 7.10
C LEU A 77 3.36 -2.09 7.35
N ILE A 78 3.92 -3.04 8.12
CA ILE A 78 5.37 -3.09 8.38
C ILE A 78 6.14 -3.23 7.07
N TYR A 79 5.63 -4.04 6.14
CA TYR A 79 6.24 -4.29 4.85
C TYR A 79 6.34 -3.04 3.97
N LEU A 80 5.49 -2.03 4.18
CA LEU A 80 5.55 -0.76 3.43
C LEU A 80 6.90 -0.04 3.56
N LYS A 81 7.68 -0.30 4.63
CA LYS A 81 9.01 0.29 4.85
C LYS A 81 10.06 -0.06 3.78
N ASN A 82 9.76 -1.05 2.96
CA ASN A 82 10.62 -1.45 1.86
C ASN A 82 10.53 -0.50 0.66
N PHE A 83 9.42 0.23 0.48
CA PHE A 83 9.23 1.14 -0.66
C PHE A 83 9.88 2.50 -0.41
N LYS A 84 10.91 2.82 -1.19
CA LYS A 84 11.77 4.01 -0.95
C LYS A 84 11.24 5.29 -1.56
N ASN A 85 10.34 5.18 -2.53
CA ASN A 85 9.79 6.31 -3.27
C ASN A 85 8.27 6.43 -3.11
N LEU A 86 7.67 5.69 -2.17
CA LEU A 86 6.22 5.70 -1.94
C LEU A 86 5.80 7.03 -1.31
N THR A 87 5.18 7.90 -2.09
CA THR A 87 4.73 9.23 -1.63
C THR A 87 3.24 9.26 -1.32
N LYS A 88 2.45 8.38 -1.92
CA LYS A 88 1.00 8.32 -1.75
C LYS A 88 0.54 6.89 -1.45
N ILE A 89 -0.31 6.77 -0.44
CA ILE A 89 -0.99 5.53 -0.10
C ILE A 89 -2.50 5.75 0.04
N SER A 90 -3.31 4.84 -0.49
CA SER A 90 -4.73 4.73 -0.20
C SER A 90 -5.01 3.44 0.55
N ILE A 91 -5.59 3.52 1.75
CA ILE A 91 -5.74 2.37 2.64
C ILE A 91 -6.90 2.59 3.61
N GLU A 92 -7.55 1.52 4.05
CA GLU A 92 -8.53 1.55 5.13
C GLU A 92 -7.97 0.80 6.35
N LEU A 93 -8.08 1.40 7.52
CA LEU A 93 -7.57 0.84 8.77
C LEU A 93 -8.72 0.69 9.76
N ASP A 94 -8.71 -0.43 10.49
CA ASP A 94 -9.51 -0.57 11.70
C ASP A 94 -8.82 0.09 12.92
N ASP A 95 -9.56 0.26 14.02
CA ASP A 95 -9.07 0.91 15.24
C ASP A 95 -7.79 0.27 15.81
N LEU A 96 -7.66 -1.06 15.69
CA LEU A 96 -6.50 -1.80 16.18
C LEU A 96 -5.24 -1.47 15.39
N ASN A 97 -5.36 -1.41 14.06
CA ASN A 97 -4.24 -1.09 13.18
C ASN A 97 -3.88 0.39 13.21
N LEU A 98 -4.87 1.27 13.45
CA LEU A 98 -4.75 2.71 13.41
C LEU A 98 -3.62 3.25 14.32
N HIS A 99 -3.53 2.78 15.57
CA HIS A 99 -2.49 3.26 16.50
C HIS A 99 -1.07 2.85 16.08
N MET A 100 -0.90 1.67 15.47
CA MET A 100 0.40 1.21 14.96
C MET A 100 0.76 1.87 13.62
N ALA A 101 -0.24 2.07 12.76
CA ALA A 101 -0.09 2.66 11.45
C ALA A 101 0.51 4.07 11.51
N LYS A 102 0.11 4.90 12.49
CA LYS A 102 0.65 6.27 12.62
C LYS A 102 2.19 6.30 12.76
N PHE A 103 2.77 5.37 13.52
CA PHE A 103 4.24 5.30 13.67
C PHE A 103 4.93 4.77 12.43
N ILE A 104 4.27 3.85 11.71
CA ILE A 104 4.78 3.33 10.44
C ILE A 104 4.80 4.45 9.41
N PHE A 105 3.68 5.16 9.24
CA PHE A 105 3.50 6.25 8.28
C PHE A 105 4.53 7.37 8.43
N VAL A 106 4.84 7.78 9.65
CA VAL A 106 5.88 8.80 9.90
C VAL A 106 7.29 8.33 9.52
N SER A 107 7.52 7.03 9.42
CA SER A 107 8.80 6.47 8.97
C SER A 107 8.90 6.24 7.46
N LEU A 108 7.79 6.42 6.73
CA LEU A 108 7.73 6.26 5.28
C LEU A 108 7.95 7.62 4.59
N PRO A 109 8.41 7.63 3.33
CA PRO A 109 8.53 8.85 2.52
C PRO A 109 7.16 9.36 2.00
N ILE A 110 6.07 9.01 2.68
CA ILE A 110 4.72 9.41 2.29
C ILE A 110 4.46 10.87 2.65
N ILE A 111 3.69 11.52 1.80
CA ILE A 111 3.18 12.87 2.01
C ILE A 111 1.65 12.91 1.97
N GLN A 112 1.01 11.87 1.42
CA GLN A 112 -0.44 11.79 1.27
C GLN A 112 -0.96 10.40 1.65
N ILE A 113 -1.99 10.40 2.49
CA ILE A 113 -2.79 9.23 2.86
C ILE A 113 -4.23 9.50 2.42
N VAL A 114 -4.82 8.57 1.68
CA VAL A 114 -6.25 8.59 1.35
C VAL A 114 -6.92 7.45 2.09
N THR A 115 -7.94 7.73 2.89
CA THR A 115 -8.45 6.74 3.84
C THR A 115 -9.88 7.02 4.24
N ASN A 116 -10.73 6.00 4.09
CA ASN A 116 -12.08 6.01 4.62
C ASN A 116 -12.04 5.45 6.04
N PHE A 117 -11.59 6.23 7.02
CA PHE A 117 -11.67 5.78 8.41
C PHE A 117 -13.12 5.58 8.81
N VAL A 118 -13.48 4.35 9.13
CA VAL A 118 -14.79 4.01 9.65
C VAL A 118 -14.75 4.16 11.16
N THR A 119 -14.77 5.40 11.66
CA THR A 119 -15.37 5.82 12.94
C THR A 119 -14.97 7.26 13.28
N GLU A 120 -15.95 8.10 13.62
CA GLU A 120 -15.76 9.41 14.27
C GLU A 120 -15.33 9.23 15.74
N ASP A 121 -14.30 8.42 16.00
CA ASP A 121 -13.79 8.21 17.34
C ASP A 121 -12.67 9.21 17.65
N ILE A 122 -12.50 9.56 18.93
CA ILE A 122 -11.53 10.57 19.42
C ILE A 122 -10.11 10.28 18.90
N ASN A 123 -9.80 9.00 18.71
CA ASN A 123 -8.52 8.51 18.19
C ASN A 123 -8.22 8.98 16.76
N TYR A 124 -9.24 9.12 15.90
CA TYR A 124 -9.06 9.54 14.52
C TYR A 124 -8.52 10.98 14.45
N ASN A 125 -9.19 11.90 15.15
CA ASN A 125 -8.80 13.31 15.17
C ASN A 125 -7.38 13.51 15.73
N GLU A 126 -7.02 12.76 16.78
CA GLU A 126 -5.67 12.83 17.35
C GLU A 126 -4.61 12.38 16.34
N ILE A 127 -4.90 11.33 15.57
CA ILE A 127 -3.98 10.79 14.57
C ILE A 127 -3.87 11.71 13.37
N CYS A 128 -4.98 12.29 12.89
CA CYS A 128 -4.94 13.30 11.85
C CYS A 128 -4.07 14.48 12.26
N ARG A 129 -4.24 14.98 13.48
CA ARG A 129 -3.40 16.06 14.00
C ARG A 129 -1.92 15.64 14.05
N TYR A 130 -1.62 14.46 14.59
CA TYR A 130 -0.26 13.94 14.68
C TYR A 130 0.43 13.80 13.31
N LEU A 131 -0.28 13.26 12.31
CA LEU A 131 0.25 13.08 10.96
C LEU A 131 0.41 14.42 10.22
N ASN A 132 -0.55 15.35 10.39
CA ASN A 132 -0.44 16.71 9.86
C ASN A 132 0.77 17.46 10.45
N GLU A 133 1.05 17.30 11.75
CA GLU A 133 2.28 17.84 12.39
C GLU A 133 3.58 17.25 11.79
N LYS A 134 3.48 16.13 11.07
CA LYS A 134 4.57 15.48 10.34
C LYS A 134 4.56 15.79 8.84
N ASN A 135 3.74 16.74 8.39
CA ASN A 135 3.52 17.13 6.99
C ASN A 135 2.98 15.99 6.11
N ILE A 136 2.15 15.13 6.70
CA ILE A 136 1.42 14.08 5.96
C ILE A 136 -0.04 14.50 5.88
N GLU A 137 -0.50 14.78 4.66
CA GLU A 137 -1.87 15.15 4.38
C GLU A 137 -2.77 13.91 4.38
N ILE A 138 -3.98 14.05 4.94
CA ILE A 138 -4.98 12.97 4.99
C ILE A 138 -6.24 13.44 4.26
N PHE A 139 -6.74 12.60 3.35
CA PHE A 139 -7.92 12.84 2.51
C PHE A 139 -8.96 11.73 2.65
#